data_AF-A0A9D0L8J1-F1
#
_entry.id   AF-A0A9D0L8J1-F1
#
_cell.length_a   1.000
_cell.length_b   1.000
_cell.length_c   1.000
_cell.angle_alpha   90.00
_cell.angle_beta   90.00
_cell.angle_gamma   90.00
#
_symmetry.space_group_name_H-M   'P 1'
#
loop_
_entity.id
_entity.type
_entity.pdbx_description
1 polymer ?
#
loop_
_entity_poly.entity_id
_entity_poly.type
_entity_poly.pdbx_seq_one_letter_code
_entity_poly.pdbx_strand_id
1 'polypeptide(L)' 'MSKIFVDACLGKETPYTPVWMMRQAGRYLPEYMAVRAKAGDFLNLCHNPTMAAEVTLQPVDIVGVDAAIMFS' A
#
# COMPACT_ATOMS: atom_id res chain seq x y z
N MET A 1 16.12 -1.24 -7.52
CA MET A 1 14.74 -0.81 -7.24
C MET A 1 14.31 0.14 -8.33
N SER A 2 13.28 -0.23 -9.09
CA SER A 2 12.65 0.68 -10.04
C SER A 2 12.08 1.88 -9.28
N LYS A 3 12.35 3.10 -9.75
CA LYS A 3 11.80 4.36 -9.19
C LYS A 3 10.71 4.92 -10.11
N ILE A 4 10.03 4.06 -10.85
CA ILE A 4 9.17 4.47 -11.97
C ILE A 4 8.11 5.50 -11.59
N PHE A 5 7.46 5.36 -10.43
CA PHE A 5 6.52 6.37 -9.93
C PHE A 5 7.19 7.75 -9.74
N VAL A 6 8.35 7.79 -9.09
CA VAL A 6 9.10 9.03 -8.85
C VAL A 6 9.64 9.60 -10.16
N ASP A 7 10.14 8.77 -11.06
CA ASP A 7 10.63 9.20 -12.37
C ASP A 7 9.51 9.81 -13.22
N ALA A 8 8.31 9.23 -13.20
CA ALA A 8 7.12 9.81 -13.81
C ALA A 8 6.73 11.16 -13.16
N CYS A 9 6.76 11.27 -11.83
CA CYS A 9 6.52 12.55 -11.13
C CYS A 9 7.54 13.64 -11.50
N LEU A 10 8.76 13.26 -11.88
CA LEU A 10 9.81 14.17 -12.34
C LEU A 10 9.77 14.42 -13.86
N GLY A 11 8.78 13.89 -14.57
CA GLY A 11 8.64 14.06 -16.02
C GLY A 11 9.68 13.32 -16.86
N LYS A 12 10.33 12.30 -16.30
CA LYS A 12 11.27 11.46 -17.04
C LYS A 12 10.52 10.42 -17.88
N GLU A 13 11.17 9.94 -18.93
CA GLU A 13 10.66 8.82 -19.72
C GLU A 13 10.58 7.55 -18.86
N THR A 14 9.46 6.83 -18.96
CA THR A 14 9.18 5.61 -18.22
C THR A 14 8.65 4.54 -19.18
N PRO A 15 8.94 3.24 -18.95
CA PRO A 15 8.54 2.16 -19.86
C PRO A 15 7.03 1.94 -19.93
N TYR A 16 6.28 2.39 -18.91
CA TYR A 16 4.83 2.38 -18.83
C TYR A 16 4.36 3.45 -17.84
N THR A 17 3.08 3.83 -17.90
CA THR A 17 2.48 4.76 -16.93
C THR A 17 2.31 4.07 -15.57
N PRO A 18 2.97 4.55 -14.50
CA PRO A 18 2.87 3.91 -13.18
C PRO A 18 1.48 4.13 -12.57
N VAL A 19 0.98 3.12 -11.84
CA VAL A 19 -0.36 3.10 -11.25
C VAL A 19 -0.31 2.84 -9.75
N TRP A 20 -1.11 3.59 -9.02
CA TRP A 20 -1.44 3.37 -7.60
C TRP A 20 -2.86 3.87 -7.33
N MET A 21 -3.44 3.52 -6.19
CA MET A 21 -4.81 3.90 -5.86
C MET A 21 -4.92 4.50 -4.46
N MET A 22 -5.74 5.55 -4.33
CA MET A 22 -6.15 6.02 -3.01
C MET A 22 -6.91 4.91 -2.28
N ARG A 23 -6.57 4.67 -1.02
CA ARG A 23 -7.12 3.58 -0.20
C ARG A 23 -6.85 2.18 -0.77
N GLN A 24 -5.70 1.99 -1.43
CA GLN A 24 -5.24 0.69 -1.94
C GLN A 24 -5.09 -0.38 -0.86
N ALA A 25 -4.78 -0.01 0.39
CA ALA A 25 -4.85 -0.90 1.54
C ALA A 25 -6.23 -0.75 2.19
N GLY A 26 -7.11 -1.75 2.01
CA GLY A 26 -8.47 -1.63 2.47
C GLY A 26 -9.29 -2.90 2.41
N ARG A 27 -10.56 -2.78 2.81
CA ARG A 27 -11.51 -3.89 3.07
C ARG A 27 -11.81 -4.78 1.85
N TYR A 28 -11.37 -4.40 0.65
CA TYR A 28 -11.52 -5.24 -0.54
C TYR A 28 -10.49 -6.38 -0.59
N LEU A 29 -9.40 -6.27 0.18
CA LEU A 29 -8.41 -7.34 0.34
C LEU A 29 -8.78 -8.21 1.55
N PRO A 30 -8.98 -9.53 1.36
CA PRO A 30 -9.17 -10.48 2.47
C PRO A 30 -8.01 -10.46 3.47
N GLU A 31 -6.77 -10.28 2.98
CA GLU A 31 -5.54 -10.22 3.79
C GLU A 31 -5.54 -9.01 4.72
N TYR A 32 -6.00 -7.85 4.22
CA TYR A 32 -6.18 -6.66 5.04
C TYR A 32 -7.21 -6.91 6.15
N MET A 33 -8.32 -7.55 5.80
CA MET A 33 -9.37 -7.87 6.77
C MET A 33 -8.88 -8.83 7.85
N ALA A 34 -7.99 -9.77 7.52
CA ALA A 34 -7.38 -10.67 8.49
C ALA A 34 -6.46 -9.94 9.47
N VAL A 35 -5.62 -9.01 8.99
CA VAL A 35 -4.76 -8.19 9.87
C VAL A 35 -5.60 -7.27 10.76
N ARG A 36 -6.64 -6.65 10.19
CA ARG A 36 -7.57 -5.80 10.93
C ARG A 36 -8.30 -6.57 12.04
N ALA A 37 -8.70 -7.82 11.77
CA ALA A 37 -9.32 -8.68 12.78
C ALA A 37 -8.36 -9.00 13.94
N LYS A 38 -7.05 -9.17 13.65
CA LYS A 38 -6.01 -9.37 14.68
C LYS A 38 -5.74 -8.10 15.49
N ALA A 39 -5.81 -6.92 14.88
CA ALA A 39 -5.62 -5.64 15.56
C ALA A 39 -6.79 -5.25 16.48
N GLY A 40 -7.96 -5.87 16.29
CA GLY A 40 -9.18 -5.62 17.06
C GLY A 40 -9.95 -4.39 16.60
N ASP A 41 -9.29 -3.23 16.55
CA ASP A 41 -9.86 -1.97 16.04
C ASP A 41 -8.93 -1.23 15.08
N PHE A 42 -9.46 -0.16 14.48
CA PHE A 42 -8.74 0.63 13.49
C PHE A 42 -7.57 1.42 14.10
N LEU A 43 -7.75 2.00 15.29
CA LEU A 43 -6.70 2.82 15.91
C LEU A 43 -5.52 1.95 16.35
N ASN A 44 -5.78 0.76 16.88
CA ASN A 44 -4.73 -0.21 17.22
C ASN A 44 -3.94 -0.63 15.98
N LEU A 45 -4.62 -0.80 14.84
CA LEU A 45 -3.96 -1.09 13.57
C LEU A 45 -3.03 0.06 13.15
N CYS A 46 -3.49 1.31 13.26
CA CYS A 46 -2.68 2.49 12.92
C CYS A 46 -1.50 2.70 13.89
N HIS A 47 -1.70 2.45 15.18
CA HIS A 47 -0.68 2.63 16.22
C HIS A 47 0.29 1.46 16.37
N ASN A 48 0.08 0.36 15.64
CA ASN A 48 1.01 -0.76 15.59
C ASN A 48 1.88 -0.66 14.32
N PRO A 49 3.16 -0.23 14.42
CA PRO A 49 4.00 -0.02 13.24
C PRO A 49 4.22 -1.28 12.40
N THR A 50 4.21 -2.46 13.04
CA THR A 50 4.41 -3.73 12.35
C THR A 50 3.19 -4.07 11.50
N MET A 51 1.99 -3.96 12.08
CA MET A 51 0.75 -4.22 11.35
C MET A 51 0.45 -3.14 10.30
N ALA A 52 0.74 -1.87 10.61
CA ALA A 52 0.61 -0.76 9.67
C ALA A 52 1.53 -0.95 8.45
N ALA A 53 2.78 -1.39 8.65
CA ALA A 53 3.70 -1.72 7.58
C ALA A 53 3.20 -2.92 6.75
N GLU A 54 2.71 -3.98 7.41
CA GLU A 54 2.15 -5.16 6.76
C GLU A 54 1.00 -4.77 5.81
N VAL A 55 0.00 -4.02 6.28
CA VAL A 55 -1.13 -3.61 5.43
C VAL A 55 -0.73 -2.59 4.35
N THR A 56 0.31 -1.79 4.57
CA THR A 56 0.84 -0.85 3.58
C THR A 56 1.46 -1.56 2.38
N LEU A 57 2.12 -2.71 2.62
CA LEU A 57 2.80 -3.50 1.59
C LEU A 57 1.87 -4.43 0.81
N GLN A 58 0.78 -4.91 1.44
CA GLN A 58 -0.19 -5.81 0.80
C GLN A 58 -0.61 -5.40 -0.62
N PRO A 59 -0.96 -4.13 -0.93
CA PRO A 59 -1.38 -3.77 -2.28
C PRO A 59 -0.25 -3.83 -3.30
N VAL A 60 0.99 -3.56 -2.87
CA VAL A 60 2.19 -3.70 -3.72
C VAL A 60 2.37 -5.16 -4.08
N ASP A 61 2.26 -6.06 -3.11
CA ASP A 61 2.51 -7.49 -3.29
C ASP A 61 1.36 -8.22 -4.01
N ILE A 62 0.11 -7.82 -3.76
CA ILE A 62 -1.10 -8.51 -4.25
C ILE A 62 -1.58 -7.92 -5.58
N VAL A 63 -1.61 -6.59 -5.69
CA VAL A 63 -2.18 -5.89 -6.86
C VAL A 63 -1.07 -5.47 -7.84
N GLY A 64 0.18 -5.36 -7.39
CA GLY A 64 1.30 -4.97 -8.25
C GLY A 64 1.34 -3.48 -8.56
N VAL A 65 0.89 -2.62 -7.63
CA VAL A 65 0.97 -1.16 -7.79
C VAL A 65 2.41 -0.66 -7.71
N ASP A 66 2.71 0.45 -8.39
CA ASP A 66 4.07 0.99 -8.50
C ASP A 66 4.50 1.86 -7.30
N ALA A 67 3.58 2.14 -6.37
CA ALA A 67 3.84 2.94 -5.19
C ALA A 67 3.02 2.48 -3.97
N ALA A 68 3.60 2.63 -2.78
CA ALA A 68 2.91 2.43 -1.52
C ALA A 68 2.49 3.78 -0.91
N ILE A 69 1.31 3.83 -0.30
CA ILE A 69 0.87 4.92 0.57
C ILE A 69 0.75 4.38 1.99
N MET A 70 1.43 5.05 2.93
CA MET A 70 1.48 4.62 4.33
C MET A 70 0.07 4.56 4.93
N PHE A 71 -0.23 3.45 5.57
CA PHE A 71 -1.43 3.27 6.37
C PHE A 71 -1.25 3.98 7.73
N SER A 72 -2.15 4.91 8.05
CA SER A 72 -2.18 5.71 9.28
C SER A 72 -3.60 5.93 9.76
#